data_AF-A0A202EDQ7-F1
#
_entry.id   AF-A0A202EDQ7-F1
#
_cell.length_a   1.000
_cell.length_b   1.000
_cell.length_c   1.000
_cell.angle_alpha   90.00
_cell.angle_beta   90.00
_cell.angle_gamma   90.00
#
_symmetry.space_group_name_H-M   'P 1'
#
loop_
_entity.id
_entity.type
_entity.pdbx_description
1 polymer ?
#
loop_
_entity_poly.entity_id
_entity_poly.type
_entity_poly.pdbx_seq_one_letter_code
_entity_poly.pdbx_strand_id
1 'polypeptide(L)' 'MDECPRCQGSLEELSLGDVSTVTCPHCEFADIPVDHDRVPDTPESWRDALNRFYEQ' A
#
# COMPACT_ATOMS: atom_id res chain seq x y z
N MET A 1 0.32 5.60 -23.79
CA MET A 1 0.67 6.35 -22.55
C MET A 1 1.25 5.31 -21.61
N ASP A 2 2.41 4.78 -21.99
CA ASP A 2 2.95 3.50 -21.46
C ASP A 2 4.29 3.72 -20.75
N GLU A 3 4.62 4.98 -20.45
CA GLU A 3 5.86 5.41 -19.82
C GLU A 3 5.60 5.86 -18.39
N CYS A 4 6.45 5.39 -17.49
CA CYS A 4 6.40 5.71 -16.07
C CYS A 4 6.59 7.23 -15.84
N PRO A 5 5.72 7.89 -15.06
CA PRO A 5 5.82 9.33 -14.83
C PRO A 5 7.07 9.72 -14.02
N ARG A 6 7.68 8.77 -13.28
CA ARG A 6 8.87 9.03 -12.45
C ARG A 6 10.19 8.87 -13.20
N CYS A 7 10.31 7.83 -14.02
CA CYS A 7 11.59 7.46 -14.64
C CYS A 7 11.52 7.22 -16.15
N GLN A 8 10.35 7.45 -16.77
CA GLN A 8 10.08 7.25 -18.20
C GLN A 8 10.33 5.82 -18.69
N GLY A 9 10.49 4.85 -17.78
CA GLY A 9 10.63 3.43 -18.12
C GLY A 9 9.29 2.80 -18.46
N SER A 10 9.32 1.58 -19.01
CA SER A 10 8.11 0.84 -19.36
C SER A 10 7.27 0.49 -18.12
N LEU A 11 5.95 0.56 -18.28
CA LEU A 11 4.99 0.10 -17.29
C LEU A 11 4.55 -1.35 -17.57
N GLU A 12 4.17 -2.07 -16.51
CA GLU A 12 3.58 -3.40 -16.55
C GLU A 12 2.18 -3.36 -15.91
N GLU A 13 1.22 -4.10 -16.47
CA GLU A 13 -0.12 -4.26 -15.90
C GLU A 13 -0.17 -5.53 -15.04
N LEU A 14 -0.72 -5.39 -13.83
CA LEU A 14 -1.00 -6.48 -12.90
C LEU A 14 -2.51 -6.62 -12.74
N SER A 15 -3.02 -7.85 -12.75
CA SER A 15 -4.46 -8.13 -12.57
C SER A 15 -4.69 -9.18 -11.49
N LEU A 16 -5.70 -8.97 -10.64
CA LEU A 16 -6.13 -9.90 -9.59
C LEU A 16 -7.66 -9.94 -9.53
N GLY A 17 -8.26 -11.02 -10.04
CA GLY A 17 -9.72 -11.08 -10.18
C GLY A 17 -10.21 -9.99 -11.13
N ASP A 18 -11.14 -9.16 -10.65
CA ASP A 18 -11.77 -8.09 -11.45
C ASP A 18 -11.06 -6.73 -11.32
N VAL A 19 -9.91 -6.66 -10.64
CA VAL A 19 -9.13 -5.43 -10.49
C VAL A 19 -7.80 -5.51 -11.25
N SER A 20 -7.38 -4.39 -11.85
CA SER A 20 -6.04 -4.23 -12.43
C SER A 20 -5.38 -2.93 -11.99
N THR A 21 -4.05 -2.89 -12.09
CA THR A 21 -3.20 -1.74 -11.79
C THR A 21 -1.97 -1.74 -12.67
N VAL A 22 -1.30 -0.59 -12.81
CA VAL A 22 0.01 -0.48 -13.48
C VAL A 22 1.13 -0.29 -12.46
N THR A 23 2.30 -0.88 -12.74
CA THR A 23 3.52 -0.75 -11.95
C THR A 23 4.73 -0.48 -12.84
N CYS A 24 5.77 0.12 -12.28
CA CYS A 24 7.07 0.29 -12.92
C CYS A 24 8.13 -0.57 -12.21
N PRO A 25 8.69 -1.60 -12.86
CA PRO A 25 9.71 -2.46 -12.26
C PRO A 25 11.05 -1.74 -12.02
N HIS A 26 11.26 -0.57 -12.62
CA HIS A 26 12.52 0.18 -12.51
C HIS A 26 12.60 1.08 -11.28
N CYS A 27 11.49 1.69 -10.85
CA CYS A 27 11.47 2.67 -9.77
C CYS A 27 10.36 2.44 -8.75
N GLU A 28 9.68 1.29 -8.85
CA GLU A 28 8.65 0.86 -7.90
C GLU A 28 7.45 1.83 -7.82
N PHE A 29 7.23 2.62 -8.87
CA PHE A 29 5.99 3.37 -9.02
C PHE A 29 4.84 2.39 -9.21
N ALA A 30 3.74 2.58 -8.48
CA ALA A 30 2.48 1.89 -8.69
C ALA A 30 1.35 2.93 -8.70
N ASP A 31 0.46 2.85 -9.69
CA ASP A 31 -0.69 3.76 -9.82
C ASP A 31 -1.87 3.28 -8.97
N ILE A 32 -1.59 2.98 -7.71
CA ILE A 32 -2.58 2.54 -6.73
C ILE A 32 -2.96 3.77 -5.90
N PRO A 33 -4.26 4.11 -5.79
CA PRO A 33 -4.70 5.15 -4.88
C PRO A 33 -4.26 4.83 -3.45
N VAL A 34 -3.47 5.72 -2.85
CA VAL A 34 -3.09 5.63 -1.45
C VAL A 34 -3.92 6.63 -0.67
N ASP A 35 -4.65 6.14 0.33
CA ASP A 35 -5.28 7.01 1.32
C ASP A 35 -4.23 7.36 2.39
N HIS A 36 -3.90 8.65 2.49
CA HIS A 36 -3.01 9.16 3.52
C HIS A 36 -3.75 9.46 4.83
N ASP A 37 -5.09 9.45 4.79
CA ASP A 37 -5.89 9.59 5.97
C ASP A 37 -5.97 8.24 6.69
N ARG A 38 -5.53 8.24 7.94
CA ARG A 38 -5.75 7.11 8.82
C ARG A 38 -7.22 7.10 9.24
N VAL A 39 -7.87 5.94 9.17
CA VAL A 39 -9.12 5.74 9.91
C VAL A 39 -8.81 5.95 11.40
N PRO A 40 -9.52 6.84 12.10
CA PRO A 40 -9.25 7.09 13.50
C PRO A 40 -9.64 5.86 14.33
N ASP A 41 -8.66 5.06 14.70
CA ASP A 41 -8.84 3.98 15.67
C ASP A 41 -8.93 4.52 17.09
N THR A 42 -9.71 3.83 17.92
CA THR A 42 -9.71 4.09 19.37
C THR A 42 -8.31 3.71 19.91
N PRO A 43 -7.59 4.63 20.57
CA PRO A 43 -6.29 4.30 21.14
C PRO A 43 -6.41 3.14 22.14
N GLU A 44 -5.55 2.12 22.00
CA GLU A 44 -5.47 1.04 22.99
C GLU A 44 -4.84 1.56 24.29
N SER A 45 -5.25 0.99 25.43
CA SER A 45 -4.61 1.32 26.70
C SER A 45 -3.25 0.62 26.81
N TRP A 46 -2.32 1.21 27.55
CA TRP A 46 -1.03 0.57 27.85
C TRP A 46 -1.19 -0.80 28.51
N ARG A 47 -2.24 -0.97 29.34
CA ARG A 47 -2.53 -2.25 29.98
C ARG A 47 -2.91 -3.30 28.93
N ASP A 48 -3.78 -2.95 27.99
CA ASP A 48 -4.23 -3.88 26.96
C ASP A 48 -3.08 -4.24 26.01
N ALA A 49 -2.25 -3.27 25.63
CA ALA A 49 -1.06 -3.49 24.82
C ALA A 49 -0.06 -4.44 25.50
N LEU A 50 0.20 -4.24 26.80
CA LEU A 50 1.09 -5.11 27.57
C LEU A 50 0.50 -6.51 27.77
N ASN A 51 -0.79 -6.63 28.09
CA ASN A 51 -1.46 -7.92 28.20
C ASN A 51 -1.35 -8.70 26.88
N ARG A 52 -1.68 -8.08 25.74
CA ARG A 52 -1.54 -8.67 24.40
C ARG A 52 -0.11 -9.13 24.13
N PHE A 53 0.90 -8.39 24.56
CA PHE A 53 2.30 -8.78 24.35
C PHE A 53 2.72 -9.99 25.17
N TYR A 54 2.24 -10.12 26.42
CA TYR A 54 2.64 -11.20 27.33
C TYR A 54 1.78 -12.47 27.23
N GLU A 55 0.55 -12.36 26.70
CA GLU A 55 -0.39 -13.49 26.55
C GLU A 55 -0.20 -14.28 25.24
N GLN A 56 0.75 -13.88 24.38
CA GLN A 56 1.10 -14.57 23.12
C GLN A 56 2.35 -15.44 23.24
#